data_AF-A0A9D8BRN7-F1
#
_entry.id   AF-A0A9D8BRN7-F1
#
_cell.length_a   1.000
_cell.length_b   1.000
_cell.length_c   1.000
_cell.angle_alpha   90.00
_cell.angle_beta   90.00
_cell.angle_gamma   90.00
#
_symmetry.space_group_name_H-M   'P 1'
#
loop_
_entity.id
_entity.type
_entity.pdbx_description
1 polymer ?
#
loop_
_entity_poly.entity_id
_entity_poly.type
_entity_poly.pdbx_seq_one_letter_code
_entity_poly.pdbx_strand_id
1 'polypeptide(L)'
;MCPRTSPIAFSQRERRLPVTLLRLILWLFFRIFYRARWLCYGRVPASGPVIIAPNHGSFFDPPLVNVPIWRRARFFTNERYFKFPLGPIIRYLGAFPVDLTRRFDTRAYHHARRVLEQGGLLMLFPEGTRSSDGLLGKIQPGVAALALETGATIVPVSVCGTFDAWPRTRRFPRFCRPISVKYHEPIRVERIGDPQLRRQKIAEINRRISRALAPRLRAWHTVFHSEGTRPPQADRVHWGTQNQSRDNRWLWRSQSSRPAVASVGCACQFRLGQSLTPLFRAG
;
A
#
# COMPACT_ATOMS: atom_id res chain seq x y z
N MET A 1 7.60 -11.65 15.25
CA MET A 1 8.67 -11.53 14.23
C MET A 1 8.07 -11.76 12.84
N CYS A 2 8.57 -11.11 11.77
CA CYS A 2 8.20 -11.53 10.41
C CYS A 2 8.79 -12.94 10.20
N PRO A 3 8.05 -13.90 9.62
CA PRO A 3 8.63 -15.19 9.26
C PRO A 3 9.80 -14.97 8.29
N ARG A 4 10.92 -15.68 8.50
CA ARG A 4 11.98 -15.75 7.47
C ARG A 4 11.33 -16.29 6.20
N THR A 5 11.67 -15.68 5.08
CA THR A 5 11.17 -16.06 3.77
C THR A 5 11.67 -17.45 3.44
N SER A 6 10.90 -18.48 3.79
CA SER A 6 11.13 -19.82 3.29
C SER A 6 10.97 -19.79 1.76
N PRO A 7 11.80 -20.50 0.99
CA PRO A 7 11.56 -20.67 -0.44
C PRO A 7 10.20 -21.35 -0.61
N ILE A 8 9.19 -20.57 -1.02
CA ILE A 8 7.81 -21.03 -1.16
C ILE A 8 7.72 -21.95 -2.38
N ALA A 9 7.13 -23.12 -2.19
CA ALA A 9 6.93 -24.13 -3.21
C ALA A 9 6.12 -23.60 -4.40
N PHE A 10 6.63 -23.86 -5.60
CA PHE A 10 5.99 -23.52 -6.86
C PHE A 10 4.73 -24.36 -7.08
N SER A 11 3.60 -23.73 -7.43
CA SER A 11 2.58 -24.46 -8.18
C SER A 11 3.11 -24.64 -9.61
N GLN A 12 3.18 -25.88 -10.08
CA GLN A 12 3.81 -26.27 -11.36
C GLN A 12 3.20 -25.58 -12.60
N ARG A 13 2.03 -24.93 -12.47
CA ARG A 13 1.25 -24.39 -13.59
C ARG A 13 1.59 -22.93 -13.97
N GLU A 14 2.38 -22.21 -13.15
CA GLU A 14 2.57 -20.76 -13.28
C GLU A 14 4.01 -20.31 -13.63
N ARG A 15 4.90 -21.24 -13.96
CA ARG A 15 6.27 -20.96 -14.45
C ARG A 15 6.29 -20.42 -15.89
N ARG A 16 5.57 -19.33 -16.16
CA ARG A 16 5.77 -18.59 -17.42
C ARG A 16 6.91 -17.60 -17.19
N LEU A 17 8.07 -17.85 -17.81
CA LEU A 17 9.25 -16.98 -17.79
C LEU A 17 8.93 -15.47 -17.88
N PRO A 18 7.95 -15.01 -18.69
CA PRO A 18 7.64 -13.58 -18.76
C PRO A 18 7.00 -12.99 -17.49
N VAL A 19 6.27 -13.76 -16.67
CA VAL A 19 5.71 -13.24 -15.39
C VAL A 19 6.84 -12.96 -14.41
N THR A 20 7.77 -13.91 -14.29
CA THR A 20 8.92 -13.79 -13.39
C THR A 20 9.81 -12.62 -13.80
N LEU A 21 10.05 -12.46 -15.11
CA LEU A 21 10.82 -11.34 -15.65
C LEU A 21 10.12 -9.99 -15.40
N LEU A 22 8.80 -9.89 -15.67
CA LEU A 22 8.05 -8.67 -15.39
C LEU A 22 8.05 -8.32 -13.89
N ARG A 23 7.92 -9.32 -13.02
CA ARG A 23 8.03 -9.12 -11.56
C ARG A 23 9.41 -8.63 -11.16
N LEU A 24 10.47 -9.18 -11.73
CA LEU A 24 11.84 -8.73 -11.49
C LEU A 24 12.04 -7.28 -11.94
N ILE A 25 11.57 -6.93 -13.15
CA ILE A 25 11.63 -5.56 -13.67
C ILE A 25 10.88 -4.60 -12.76
N LEU A 26 9.65 -4.93 -12.36
CA LEU A 26 8.87 -4.11 -11.42
C LEU A 26 9.53 -4.01 -10.04
N TRP A 27 10.10 -5.11 -9.54
CA TRP A 27 10.82 -5.13 -8.28
C TRP A 27 12.02 -4.17 -8.32
N LEU A 28 12.87 -4.27 -9.36
CA LEU A 28 14.01 -3.40 -9.56
C LEU A 28 13.57 -1.93 -9.72
N PHE A 29 12.54 -1.69 -10.53
CA PHE A 29 11.97 -0.35 -10.72
C PHE A 29 11.56 0.28 -9.38
N PHE A 30 10.76 -0.41 -8.57
CA PHE A 30 10.34 0.11 -7.27
C PHE A 30 11.50 0.22 -6.28
N ARG A 31 12.48 -0.69 -6.33
CA ARG A 31 13.64 -0.67 -5.44
C ARG A 31 14.58 0.49 -5.73
N ILE A 32 14.84 0.78 -7.00
CA ILE A 32 15.76 1.82 -7.47
C ILE A 32 15.10 3.19 -7.37
N PHE A 33 13.92 3.38 -7.98
CA PHE A 33 13.31 4.70 -8.10
C PHE A 33 12.51 5.14 -6.87
N TYR A 34 12.09 4.20 -6.02
CA TYR A 34 11.22 4.49 -4.86
C TYR A 34 11.75 3.92 -3.56
N ARG A 35 12.97 3.34 -3.55
CA ARG A 35 13.58 2.71 -2.37
C ARG A 35 12.62 1.74 -1.67
N ALA A 36 11.79 1.04 -2.45
CA ALA A 36 10.66 0.29 -1.94
C ALA A 36 11.09 -0.82 -0.98
N ARG A 37 10.34 -0.99 0.11
CA ARG A 37 10.55 -2.07 1.10
C ARG A 37 9.29 -2.90 1.27
N TRP A 38 9.40 -4.22 1.08
CA TRP A 38 8.35 -5.19 1.35
C TRP A 38 8.65 -5.92 2.65
N LEU A 39 7.72 -5.88 3.60
CA LEU A 39 7.88 -6.40 4.95
C LEU A 39 6.86 -7.51 5.21
N CYS A 40 7.33 -8.64 5.75
CA CYS A 40 6.52 -9.79 6.14
C CYS A 40 5.67 -10.42 4.99
N TYR A 41 6.07 -10.29 3.72
CA TYR A 41 5.31 -10.87 2.60
C TYR A 41 5.15 -12.40 2.65
N GLY A 42 6.03 -13.10 3.38
CA GLY A 42 5.89 -14.54 3.68
C GLY A 42 4.68 -14.92 4.53
N ARG A 43 3.90 -13.94 5.04
CA ARG A 43 2.62 -14.18 5.71
C ARG A 43 1.47 -14.56 4.77
N VAL A 44 1.63 -14.32 3.48
CA VAL A 44 0.62 -14.72 2.49
C VAL A 44 0.63 -16.24 2.40
N PRO A 45 -0.49 -16.94 2.70
CA PRO A 45 -0.54 -18.40 2.60
C PRO A 45 -0.16 -18.89 1.20
N ALA A 46 0.66 -19.95 1.13
CA ALA A 46 1.15 -20.51 -0.14
C ALA A 46 0.06 -21.19 -0.98
N SER A 47 -0.99 -21.69 -0.34
CA SER A 47 -2.13 -22.38 -0.95
C SER A 47 -3.44 -21.97 -0.28
N GLY A 48 -4.56 -22.44 -0.85
CA GLY A 48 -5.90 -22.17 -0.34
C GLY A 48 -6.44 -20.77 -0.66
N PRO A 49 -7.73 -20.53 -0.40
CA PRO A 49 -8.39 -19.27 -0.71
C PRO A 49 -7.81 -18.12 0.10
N VAL A 50 -7.31 -17.09 -0.59
CA VAL A 50 -6.71 -15.91 0.07
C VAL A 50 -7.24 -14.62 -0.52
N ILE A 51 -7.64 -13.69 0.36
CA ILE A 51 -7.93 -12.30 0.00
C ILE A 51 -6.83 -11.40 0.54
N ILE A 52 -6.05 -10.74 -0.32
CA ILE A 52 -5.16 -9.66 0.08
C ILE A 52 -5.97 -8.37 0.11
N ALA A 53 -5.94 -7.68 1.25
CA ALA A 53 -6.70 -6.45 1.48
C ALA A 53 -5.78 -5.25 1.72
N PRO A 54 -5.16 -4.67 0.65
CA PRO A 54 -4.35 -3.46 0.75
C PRO A 54 -5.20 -2.19 0.85
N ASN A 55 -4.73 -1.15 1.54
CA ASN A 55 -5.29 0.20 1.34
C ASN A 55 -4.94 0.72 -0.08
N HIS A 56 -5.67 1.72 -0.56
CA HIS A 56 -5.57 2.18 -1.95
C HIS A 56 -5.25 3.68 -2.07
N GLY A 57 -3.97 4.03 -2.19
CA GLY A 57 -3.50 5.42 -2.37
C GLY A 57 -3.11 5.79 -3.80
N SER A 58 -2.85 4.83 -4.68
CA SER A 58 -2.21 5.08 -5.98
C SER A 58 -2.49 4.03 -7.05
N PHE A 59 -2.22 4.40 -8.30
CA PHE A 59 -2.09 3.46 -9.41
C PHE A 59 -0.95 2.44 -9.23
N PHE A 60 0.05 2.74 -8.39
CA PHE A 60 1.13 1.80 -8.10
C PHE A 60 0.72 0.64 -7.21
N ASP A 61 -0.38 0.72 -6.46
CA ASP A 61 -0.66 -0.27 -5.41
C ASP A 61 -0.84 -1.69 -5.97
N PRO A 62 -1.63 -1.95 -7.04
CA PRO A 62 -1.79 -3.31 -7.55
C PRO A 62 -0.48 -4.00 -7.98
N PRO A 63 0.39 -3.40 -8.83
CA PRO A 63 1.66 -4.04 -9.17
C PRO A 63 2.59 -4.14 -7.95
N LEU A 64 2.68 -3.07 -7.15
CA LEU A 64 3.59 -3.02 -6.00
C LEU A 64 3.29 -4.10 -4.95
N VAL A 65 2.02 -4.34 -4.64
CA VAL A 65 1.62 -5.38 -3.67
C VAL A 65 1.79 -6.78 -4.26
N ASN A 66 1.73 -6.96 -5.58
CA ASN A 66 1.86 -8.28 -6.21
C ASN A 66 3.30 -8.73 -6.46
N VAL A 67 4.24 -7.80 -6.58
CA VAL A 67 5.64 -8.09 -6.88
C VAL A 67 6.28 -9.18 -6.00
N PRO A 68 6.20 -9.15 -4.65
CA PRO A 68 6.87 -10.15 -3.82
C PRO A 68 6.05 -11.43 -3.63
N ILE A 69 4.86 -11.53 -4.25
CA ILE A 69 3.92 -12.62 -4.03
C ILE A 69 4.04 -13.61 -5.16
N TRP A 70 4.47 -14.83 -4.82
CA TRP A 70 4.75 -15.87 -5.82
C TRP A 70 3.51 -16.61 -6.33
N ARG A 71 2.32 -16.27 -5.83
CA ARG A 71 1.01 -16.72 -6.35
C ARG A 71 0.48 -15.72 -7.38
N ARG A 72 -0.25 -16.17 -8.40
CA ARG A 72 -0.98 -15.25 -9.28
C ARG A 72 -2.19 -14.65 -8.56
N ALA A 73 -2.09 -13.38 -8.21
CA ALA A 73 -3.23 -12.63 -7.69
C ALA A 73 -4.17 -12.22 -8.81
N ARG A 74 -5.47 -12.45 -8.62
CA ARG A 74 -6.52 -11.82 -9.41
C ARG A 74 -6.92 -10.50 -8.77
N PHE A 75 -7.20 -9.49 -9.56
CA PHE A 75 -7.66 -8.19 -9.06
C PHE A 75 -8.60 -7.55 -10.07
N PHE A 76 -9.38 -6.57 -9.63
CA PHE A 76 -10.33 -5.89 -10.48
C PHE A 76 -9.79 -4.53 -10.91
N THR A 77 -9.96 -4.18 -12.19
CA THR A 77 -9.63 -2.84 -12.68
C THR A 77 -10.63 -2.41 -13.75
N ASN A 78 -10.75 -1.10 -13.95
CA ASN A 78 -11.70 -0.53 -14.91
C ASN A 78 -11.44 -1.10 -16.31
N GLU A 79 -12.50 -1.56 -16.98
CA GLU A 79 -12.44 -2.09 -18.34
C GLU A 79 -11.74 -1.16 -19.35
N ARG A 80 -11.80 0.17 -19.14
CA ARG A 80 -11.12 1.15 -19.99
C ARG A 80 -9.62 0.94 -20.04
N TYR A 81 -8.99 0.50 -18.95
CA TYR A 81 -7.54 0.26 -18.91
C TYR A 81 -7.10 -0.89 -19.81
N PHE A 82 -8.02 -1.78 -20.19
CA PHE A 82 -7.72 -2.89 -21.10
C PHE A 82 -7.68 -2.47 -22.57
N LYS A 83 -8.21 -1.28 -22.91
CA LYS A 83 -8.20 -0.71 -24.26
C LYS A 83 -6.93 0.10 -24.55
N PHE A 84 -6.13 0.42 -23.53
CA PHE A 84 -4.85 1.11 -23.67
C PHE A 84 -3.70 0.14 -24.00
N PRO A 85 -2.52 0.61 -24.47
CA PRO A 85 -1.38 -0.24 -24.80
C PRO A 85 -0.89 -1.14 -23.66
N LEU A 86 -1.18 -0.78 -22.40
CA LEU A 86 -0.87 -1.59 -21.22
C LEU A 86 -1.89 -2.71 -20.96
N GLY A 87 -3.00 -2.78 -21.70
CA GLY A 87 -4.07 -3.76 -21.53
C GLY A 87 -3.60 -5.22 -21.51
N PRO A 88 -2.73 -5.66 -22.45
CA PRO A 88 -2.16 -7.01 -22.42
C PRO A 88 -1.39 -7.29 -21.12
N ILE A 89 -0.57 -6.33 -20.65
CA ILE A 89 0.20 -6.46 -19.40
C ILE A 89 -0.74 -6.55 -18.19
N ILE A 90 -1.79 -5.73 -18.17
CA ILE A 90 -2.80 -5.72 -17.12
C ILE A 90 -3.55 -7.06 -17.04
N ARG A 91 -3.98 -7.63 -18.19
CA ARG A 91 -4.55 -8.99 -18.26
C ARG A 91 -3.55 -10.04 -17.78
N TYR A 92 -2.31 -9.91 -18.23
CA TYR A 92 -1.25 -10.85 -17.93
C TYR A 92 -0.98 -10.93 -16.42
N LEU A 93 -0.92 -9.77 -15.74
CA LEU A 93 -0.79 -9.65 -14.29
C LEU A 93 -1.96 -10.22 -13.49
N GLY A 94 -3.08 -10.56 -14.14
CA GLY A 94 -4.22 -11.22 -13.52
C GLY A 94 -5.45 -10.33 -13.31
N ALA A 95 -5.47 -9.13 -13.91
CA ALA A 95 -6.60 -8.24 -13.81
C ALA A 95 -7.86 -8.78 -14.52
N PHE A 96 -9.00 -8.64 -13.87
CA PHE A 96 -10.32 -8.88 -14.43
C PHE A 96 -11.02 -7.53 -14.68
N PRO A 97 -11.57 -7.29 -15.88
CA PRO A 97 -12.25 -6.05 -16.21
C PRO A 97 -13.56 -5.92 -15.44
N VAL A 98 -13.80 -4.75 -14.86
CA VAL A 98 -15.05 -4.42 -14.18
C VAL A 98 -15.56 -3.05 -14.64
N ASP A 99 -16.88 -2.93 -14.69
CA ASP A 99 -17.54 -1.65 -14.94
C ASP A 99 -17.69 -0.88 -13.62
N LEU A 100 -16.74 0.00 -13.34
CA LEU A 100 -16.75 0.84 -12.14
C LEU A 100 -17.80 1.97 -12.17
N THR A 101 -18.56 2.14 -13.27
CA THR A 101 -19.70 3.07 -13.30
C THR A 101 -20.90 2.52 -12.54
N ARG A 102 -20.96 1.19 -12.40
CA ARG A 102 -22.02 0.50 -11.66
C ARG A 102 -21.68 0.44 -10.18
N ARG A 103 -22.70 0.66 -9.35
CA ARG A 103 -22.58 0.55 -7.89
C ARG A 103 -22.31 -0.89 -7.43
N PHE A 104 -22.78 -1.88 -8.19
CA PHE A 104 -22.56 -3.30 -7.95
C PHE A 104 -22.42 -4.03 -9.29
N ASP A 105 -21.33 -4.78 -9.45
CA ASP A 105 -21.09 -5.62 -10.62
C ASP A 105 -21.19 -7.10 -10.20
N THR A 106 -22.35 -7.71 -10.50
CA THR A 106 -22.63 -9.11 -10.19
C THR A 106 -21.64 -10.06 -10.88
N ARG A 107 -21.12 -9.71 -12.07
CA ARG A 107 -20.12 -10.53 -12.77
C ARG A 107 -18.79 -10.52 -12.03
N ALA A 108 -18.35 -9.36 -11.57
CA ALA A 108 -17.15 -9.21 -10.75
C ALA A 108 -17.27 -10.03 -9.45
N TYR A 109 -18.44 -9.97 -8.80
CA TYR A 109 -18.72 -10.72 -7.59
C TYR A 109 -18.64 -12.23 -7.79
N HIS A 110 -19.33 -12.78 -8.80
CA HIS A 110 -19.28 -14.21 -9.09
C HIS A 110 -17.87 -14.66 -9.52
N HIS A 111 -17.13 -13.82 -10.24
CA HIS A 111 -15.74 -14.09 -10.57
C HIS A 111 -14.86 -14.16 -9.32
N ALA A 112 -14.99 -13.19 -8.41
CA ALA A 112 -14.29 -13.17 -7.12
C ALA A 112 -14.56 -14.45 -6.33
N ARG A 113 -15.84 -14.82 -6.20
CA ARG A 113 -16.25 -16.03 -5.48
C ARG A 113 -15.65 -17.29 -6.10
N ARG A 114 -15.73 -17.44 -7.43
CA ARG A 114 -15.16 -18.58 -8.15
C ARG A 114 -13.64 -18.70 -7.97
N VAL A 115 -12.91 -17.58 -8.05
CA VAL A 115 -11.46 -17.58 -7.82
C VAL A 115 -11.13 -18.10 -6.43
N LEU A 116 -11.89 -17.69 -5.42
CA LEU A 116 -11.68 -18.14 -4.03
C LEU A 116 -12.12 -19.59 -3.84
N GLU A 117 -13.27 -20.01 -4.35
CA GLU A 117 -13.73 -21.41 -4.31
C GLU A 117 -12.72 -22.39 -4.95
N GLN A 118 -11.95 -21.93 -5.93
CA GLN A 118 -10.86 -22.68 -6.57
C GLN A 118 -9.53 -22.64 -5.79
N GLY A 119 -9.51 -22.09 -4.57
CA GLY A 119 -8.29 -21.94 -3.77
C GLY A 119 -7.33 -20.87 -4.29
N GLY A 120 -7.82 -19.93 -5.10
CA GLY A 120 -7.04 -18.87 -5.70
C GLY A 120 -6.68 -17.73 -4.74
N LEU A 121 -5.91 -16.77 -5.25
CA LEU A 121 -5.57 -15.54 -4.55
C LEU A 121 -6.27 -14.36 -5.22
N LEU A 122 -7.00 -13.57 -4.43
CA LEU A 122 -7.71 -12.38 -4.87
C LEU A 122 -7.17 -11.16 -4.12
N MET A 123 -6.93 -10.06 -4.81
CA MET A 123 -6.62 -8.77 -4.22
C MET A 123 -7.84 -7.86 -4.31
N LEU A 124 -8.30 -7.37 -3.17
CA LEU A 124 -9.44 -6.48 -3.05
C LEU A 124 -9.08 -5.29 -2.16
N PHE A 125 -9.26 -4.08 -2.67
CA PHE A 125 -9.12 -2.88 -1.87
C PHE A 125 -10.37 -2.75 -0.97
N PRO A 126 -10.22 -2.80 0.37
CA PRO A 126 -11.36 -2.77 1.28
C PRO A 126 -12.11 -1.43 1.24
N GLU A 127 -11.48 -0.36 0.77
CA GLU A 127 -12.10 0.96 0.57
C GLU A 127 -13.02 1.01 -0.66
N GLY A 128 -12.80 0.13 -1.64
CA GLY A 128 -13.54 0.09 -2.92
C GLY A 128 -13.15 1.18 -3.93
N THR A 129 -12.47 2.23 -3.49
CA THR A 129 -11.98 3.33 -4.33
C THR A 129 -10.58 3.75 -3.89
N ARG A 130 -9.92 4.58 -4.71
CA ARG A 130 -8.63 5.20 -4.34
C ARG A 130 -8.87 6.39 -3.44
N SER A 131 -8.06 6.50 -2.40
CA SER A 131 -8.01 7.63 -1.50
C SER A 131 -7.69 8.94 -2.25
N SER A 132 -8.42 10.00 -1.88
CA SER A 132 -8.24 11.35 -2.43
C SER A 132 -7.24 12.19 -1.62
N ASP A 133 -7.01 11.83 -0.36
CA ASP A 133 -6.22 12.57 0.62
C ASP A 133 -5.03 11.77 1.18
N GLY A 134 -4.88 10.51 0.77
CA GLY A 134 -3.82 9.61 1.25
C GLY A 134 -4.15 8.94 2.59
N LEU A 135 -5.31 9.24 3.19
CA LEU A 135 -5.80 8.61 4.40
C LEU A 135 -6.59 7.34 4.09
N LEU A 136 -6.73 6.48 5.11
CA LEU A 136 -7.53 5.26 5.01
C LEU A 136 -9.02 5.63 5.02
N GLY A 137 -9.70 5.34 3.91
CA GLY A 137 -11.13 5.51 3.78
C GLY A 137 -11.96 4.47 4.55
N LYS A 138 -13.29 4.59 4.41
CA LYS A 138 -14.25 3.66 5.01
C LYS A 138 -14.09 2.26 4.40
N ILE A 139 -13.86 1.27 5.26
CA ILE A 139 -13.85 -0.14 4.86
C ILE A 139 -15.27 -0.62 4.54
N GLN A 140 -15.43 -1.15 3.33
CA GLN A 140 -16.66 -1.74 2.79
C GLN A 140 -16.81 -3.20 3.25
N PRO A 141 -18.03 -3.75 3.28
CA PRO A 141 -18.28 -5.11 3.75
C PRO A 141 -17.79 -6.22 2.80
N GLY A 142 -17.50 -5.90 1.52
CA GLY A 142 -17.28 -6.90 0.47
C GLY A 142 -16.14 -7.89 0.74
N VAL A 143 -15.02 -7.44 1.32
CA VAL A 143 -13.89 -8.32 1.68
C VAL A 143 -14.31 -9.35 2.74
N ALA A 144 -14.94 -8.88 3.81
CA ALA A 144 -15.39 -9.74 4.90
C ALA A 144 -16.51 -10.69 4.46
N ALA A 145 -17.45 -10.20 3.65
CA ALA A 145 -18.55 -11.01 3.11
C ALA A 145 -18.02 -12.17 2.24
N LEU A 146 -17.12 -11.88 1.29
CA LEU A 146 -16.51 -12.92 0.46
C LEU A 146 -15.70 -13.93 1.27
N ALA A 147 -14.96 -13.47 2.29
CA ALA A 147 -14.22 -14.36 3.17
C ALA A 147 -15.13 -15.32 3.95
N LEU A 148 -16.21 -14.82 4.54
CA LEU A 148 -17.20 -15.63 5.26
C LEU A 148 -17.97 -16.59 4.34
N GLU A 149 -18.12 -16.26 3.06
CA GLU A 149 -18.77 -17.14 2.08
C GLU A 149 -17.90 -18.28 1.59
N THR A 150 -16.59 -18.04 1.51
CA THR A 150 -15.64 -18.94 0.83
C THR A 150 -14.65 -19.60 1.78
N GLY A 151 -14.60 -19.17 3.05
CA GLY A 151 -13.55 -19.56 4.00
C GLY A 151 -12.18 -18.96 3.67
N ALA A 152 -12.14 -17.88 2.87
CA ALA A 152 -10.88 -17.28 2.47
C ALA A 152 -10.15 -16.61 3.64
N THR A 153 -8.84 -16.84 3.74
CA THR A 153 -7.99 -16.13 4.69
C THR A 153 -7.74 -14.71 4.19
N ILE A 154 -7.99 -13.71 5.03
CA ILE A 154 -7.74 -12.30 4.70
C ILE A 154 -6.35 -11.91 5.16
N VAL A 155 -5.54 -11.31 4.28
CA VAL A 155 -4.23 -10.73 4.62
C VAL A 155 -4.30 -9.21 4.44
N PRO A 156 -4.45 -8.44 5.53
CA PRO A 156 -4.42 -6.98 5.45
C PRO A 156 -3.02 -6.50 5.03
N VAL A 157 -2.94 -5.49 4.17
CA VAL A 157 -1.67 -4.92 3.70
C VAL A 157 -1.66 -3.40 3.82
N SER A 158 -0.68 -2.85 4.52
CA SER A 158 -0.45 -1.40 4.53
C SER A 158 0.53 -1.04 3.43
N VAL A 159 0.11 -0.13 2.55
CA VAL A 159 0.88 0.49 1.48
C VAL A 159 1.04 1.96 1.82
N CYS A 160 2.28 2.39 2.03
CA CYS A 160 2.64 3.75 2.44
C CYS A 160 3.54 4.43 1.41
N GLY A 161 3.39 5.75 1.24
CA GLY A 161 4.18 6.57 0.31
C GLY A 161 3.74 6.52 -1.15
N THR A 162 2.84 5.62 -1.52
CA THR A 162 2.35 5.53 -2.91
C THR A 162 1.47 6.70 -3.31
N PHE A 163 0.68 7.26 -2.38
CA PHE A 163 -0.09 8.49 -2.61
C PHE A 163 0.84 9.67 -2.94
N ASP A 164 1.95 9.84 -2.21
CA ASP A 164 2.94 10.89 -2.47
C ASP A 164 3.70 10.70 -3.79
N ALA A 165 3.90 9.43 -4.17
CA ALA A 165 4.56 9.04 -5.40
C ALA A 165 3.68 9.30 -6.62
N TRP A 166 2.42 8.85 -6.62
CA TRP A 166 1.54 9.02 -7.78
C TRP A 166 0.05 9.03 -7.38
N PRO A 167 -0.48 10.18 -6.92
CA PRO A 167 -1.88 10.30 -6.56
C PRO A 167 -2.76 10.35 -7.82
N ARG A 168 -4.05 10.07 -7.67
CA ARG A 168 -5.02 10.08 -8.80
C ARG A 168 -5.10 11.44 -9.50
N THR A 169 -4.81 12.52 -8.81
CA THR A 169 -4.87 13.90 -9.32
C THR A 169 -3.71 14.27 -10.23
N ARG A 170 -2.65 13.44 -10.32
CA ARG A 170 -1.44 13.76 -11.08
C ARG A 170 -1.29 12.87 -12.31
N ARG A 171 -0.97 13.50 -13.45
CA ARG A 171 -0.74 12.79 -14.72
C ARG A 171 0.47 11.85 -14.69
N PHE A 172 1.56 12.28 -14.04
CA PHE A 172 2.83 11.55 -13.98
C PHE A 172 3.31 11.32 -12.55
N PRO A 173 4.01 10.20 -12.27
CA PRO A 173 4.55 9.90 -10.96
C PRO A 173 5.72 10.83 -10.61
N ARG A 174 5.93 11.04 -9.31
CA ARG A 174 7.11 11.67 -8.73
C ARG A 174 8.12 10.60 -8.35
N PHE A 175 9.32 10.69 -8.89
CA PHE A 175 10.41 9.78 -8.55
C PHE A 175 11.00 10.09 -7.16
N CYS A 176 11.76 9.13 -6.63
CA CYS A 176 12.52 9.25 -5.38
C CYS A 176 11.67 9.46 -4.12
N ARG A 177 10.40 9.05 -4.15
CA ARG A 177 9.53 9.00 -2.96
C ARG A 177 9.63 7.62 -2.29
N PRO A 178 9.96 7.53 -0.99
CA PRO A 178 10.10 6.25 -0.33
C PRO A 178 8.74 5.54 -0.26
N ILE A 179 8.73 4.25 -0.57
CA ILE A 179 7.52 3.41 -0.52
C ILE A 179 7.73 2.23 0.45
N SER A 180 6.70 1.88 1.22
CA SER A 180 6.73 0.69 2.07
C SER A 180 5.43 -0.11 1.98
N VAL A 181 5.58 -1.42 1.83
CA VAL A 181 4.49 -2.40 1.87
C VAL A 181 4.70 -3.33 3.06
N LYS A 182 3.69 -3.46 3.93
CA LYS A 182 3.72 -4.40 5.05
C LYS A 182 2.51 -5.32 5.00
N TYR A 183 2.77 -6.62 5.01
CA TYR A 183 1.76 -7.66 5.12
C TYR A 183 1.53 -7.97 6.61
N HIS A 184 0.29 -7.85 7.05
CA HIS A 184 -0.09 -8.04 8.45
C HIS A 184 -0.48 -9.48 8.72
N GLU A 185 -0.77 -9.77 9.98
CA GLU A 185 -1.15 -11.11 10.43
C GLU A 185 -2.41 -11.59 9.69
N PRO A 186 -2.42 -12.81 9.12
CA PRO A 186 -3.58 -13.33 8.43
C PRO A 186 -4.79 -13.48 9.37
N ILE A 187 -5.95 -13.02 8.91
CA ILE A 187 -7.24 -13.19 9.55
C ILE A 187 -7.87 -14.44 8.93
N ARG A 188 -7.81 -15.55 9.65
CA ARG A 188 -8.54 -16.78 9.29
C ARG A 188 -10.02 -16.60 9.58
N VAL A 189 -10.85 -17.09 8.68
CA VAL A 189 -12.31 -16.97 8.72
C VAL A 189 -12.90 -18.32 8.36
N GLU A 190 -13.89 -18.76 9.12
CA GLU A 190 -14.66 -19.95 8.81
C GLU A 190 -15.83 -19.61 7.91
N ARG A 191 -16.23 -20.56 7.07
CA ARG A 191 -17.40 -20.40 6.20
C ARG A 191 -18.67 -20.41 7.05
N ILE A 192 -19.50 -19.38 6.92
CA ILE A 192 -20.74 -19.25 7.69
C ILE A 192 -21.94 -19.27 6.75
N GLY A 193 -22.84 -20.24 6.92
CA GLY A 193 -24.09 -20.35 6.17
C GLY A 193 -25.19 -19.41 6.66
N ASP A 194 -25.27 -19.18 7.97
CA ASP A 194 -26.31 -18.34 8.60
C ASP A 194 -26.15 -16.84 8.23
N PRO A 195 -27.16 -16.22 7.59
CA PRO A 195 -27.14 -14.80 7.25
C PRO A 195 -27.03 -13.85 8.45
N GLN A 196 -27.69 -14.14 9.57
CA GLN A 196 -27.66 -13.28 10.76
C GLN A 196 -26.25 -13.26 11.37
N LEU A 197 -25.68 -14.45 11.60
CA LEU A 197 -24.31 -14.59 12.11
C LEU A 197 -23.29 -13.96 11.15
N ARG A 198 -23.49 -14.08 9.83
CA ARG A 198 -22.62 -13.44 8.83
C ARG A 198 -22.60 -11.92 8.97
N ARG A 199 -23.76 -11.26 9.13
CA ARG A 199 -23.84 -9.79 9.30
C ARG A 199 -23.06 -9.33 10.53
N GLN A 200 -23.15 -10.05 11.64
CA GLN A 200 -22.42 -9.73 12.87
C GLN A 200 -20.90 -9.88 12.67
N LYS A 201 -20.46 -10.98 12.05
CA LYS A 201 -19.04 -11.26 11.78
C LYS A 201 -18.41 -10.31 10.78
N ILE A 202 -19.16 -9.80 9.80
CA ILE A 202 -18.66 -8.79 8.85
C ILE A 202 -18.13 -7.56 9.58
N ALA A 203 -18.89 -7.01 10.53
CA ALA A 203 -18.47 -5.83 11.28
C ALA A 203 -17.21 -6.10 12.12
N GLU A 204 -17.13 -7.28 12.72
CA GLU A 204 -15.96 -7.73 13.48
C GLU A 204 -14.70 -7.82 12.61
N ILE A 205 -14.80 -8.47 11.45
CA ILE A 205 -13.68 -8.63 10.50
C ILE A 205 -13.24 -7.27 9.97
N ASN A 206 -14.17 -6.39 9.60
CA ASN A 206 -13.83 -5.04 9.12
C ASN A 206 -13.07 -4.22 10.19
N ARG A 207 -13.45 -4.34 11.46
CA ARG A 207 -12.70 -3.73 12.57
C ARG A 207 -11.28 -4.31 12.68
N ARG A 208 -11.10 -5.62 12.49
CA ARG A 208 -9.77 -6.26 12.49
C ARG A 208 -8.90 -5.77 11.33
N ILE A 209 -9.46 -5.64 10.14
CA ILE A 209 -8.75 -5.06 8.98
C ILE A 209 -8.35 -3.61 9.28
N SER A 210 -9.28 -2.78 9.76
CA SER A 210 -8.99 -1.38 10.12
C SER A 210 -7.88 -1.26 11.16
N ARG A 211 -7.94 -2.07 12.24
CA ARG A 211 -6.92 -2.10 13.30
C ARG A 211 -5.55 -2.52 12.78
N ALA A 212 -5.48 -3.38 11.76
CA ALA A 212 -4.22 -3.76 11.13
C ALA A 212 -3.64 -2.62 10.26
N LEU A 213 -4.49 -1.95 9.47
CA LEU A 213 -4.05 -0.96 8.48
C LEU A 213 -3.75 0.42 9.10
N ALA A 214 -4.67 0.93 9.92
CA ALA A 214 -4.71 2.33 10.30
C ALA A 214 -3.50 2.81 11.13
N PRO A 215 -2.95 2.06 12.10
CA PRO A 215 -1.80 2.51 12.88
C PRO A 215 -0.57 2.80 12.02
N ARG A 216 -0.31 1.96 11.02
CA ARG A 216 0.85 2.13 10.15
C ARG A 216 0.68 3.30 9.18
N LEU A 217 -0.53 3.49 8.66
CA LEU A 217 -0.84 4.62 7.78
C LEU A 217 -0.75 5.95 8.54
N ARG A 218 -1.28 6.01 9.76
CA ARG A 218 -1.14 7.18 10.64
C ARG A 218 0.31 7.47 10.98
N ALA A 219 1.08 6.47 11.42
CA ALA A 219 2.50 6.65 11.73
C ALA A 219 3.29 7.18 10.53
N TRP A 220 3.01 6.68 9.32
CA TRP A 220 3.61 7.22 8.11
C TRP A 220 3.23 8.67 7.87
N HIS A 221 1.94 8.99 7.91
CA HIS A 221 1.45 10.36 7.70
C HIS A 221 2.02 11.34 8.73
N THR A 222 2.12 10.96 10.00
CA THR A 222 2.76 11.80 11.02
C THR A 222 4.23 12.06 10.67
N VAL A 223 5.04 11.02 10.44
CA VAL A 223 6.49 11.17 10.20
C VAL A 223 6.81 11.98 8.95
N PHE A 224 5.99 11.87 7.89
CA PHE A 224 6.29 12.47 6.60
C PHE A 224 5.48 13.75 6.28
N HIS A 225 4.41 14.04 7.03
CA HIS A 225 3.52 15.18 6.76
C HIS A 225 3.24 16.08 7.98
N SER A 226 3.74 15.78 9.19
CA SER A 226 3.67 16.75 10.29
C SER A 226 4.77 17.82 10.16
N GLU A 227 4.33 19.03 9.80
CA GLU A 227 4.97 20.36 9.86
C GLU A 227 6.52 20.46 9.75
N GLY A 228 6.97 20.96 8.60
CA GLY A 228 8.18 21.80 8.48
C GLY A 228 9.56 21.14 8.59
N THR A 229 9.68 19.89 9.00
CA THR A 229 11.00 19.24 9.16
C THR A 229 11.34 18.33 7.99
N ARG A 230 12.57 18.48 7.47
CA ARG A 230 13.16 17.59 6.45
C ARG A 230 12.89 16.13 6.83
N PRO A 231 12.57 15.24 5.87
CA PRO A 231 12.38 13.83 6.17
C PRO A 231 13.60 13.33 6.94
N PRO A 232 13.43 12.56 8.04
CA PRO A 232 14.56 12.00 8.75
C PRO A 232 15.41 11.23 7.74
N GLN A 233 16.72 11.53 7.69
CA GLN A 233 17.67 10.75 6.90
C GLN A 233 17.40 9.29 7.21
N ALA A 234 17.13 8.50 6.15
CA ALA A 234 16.53 7.16 6.19
C ALA A 234 17.34 6.12 6.99
N ASP A 235 18.45 6.57 7.56
CA ASP A 235 19.52 5.82 8.19
C ASP A 235 19.38 5.85 9.73
N ARG A 236 18.51 6.72 10.29
CA ARG A 236 18.22 6.82 11.74
C ARG A 236 16.81 6.43 12.17
N VAL A 237 15.98 5.88 11.27
CA VAL A 237 14.71 5.28 11.71
C VAL A 237 14.96 3.82 12.09
N HIS A 238 15.39 3.60 13.33
CA HIS A 238 15.31 2.27 13.94
C HIS A 238 13.85 1.88 14.06
N TRP A 239 13.38 1.06 13.12
CA TRP A 239 12.09 0.38 13.22
C TRP A 239 12.19 -0.74 14.25
N GLY A 240 12.28 -0.35 15.52
CA GLY A 240 12.43 -1.26 16.65
C GLY A 240 11.41 -2.38 16.58
N THR A 241 11.90 -3.61 16.61
CA THR A 241 11.14 -4.79 16.99
C THR A 241 10.76 -4.64 18.46
N GLN A 242 9.67 -3.97 18.79
CA GLN A 242 9.17 -3.94 20.17
C GLN A 242 7.92 -4.80 20.33
N ASN A 243 8.21 -5.97 20.90
CA ASN A 243 7.51 -6.65 21.96
C ASN A 243 6.14 -6.06 22.35
N GLN A 244 5.10 -6.88 22.19
CA GLN A 244 3.82 -6.68 22.85
C GLN A 244 4.00 -6.95 24.35
N SER A 245 4.27 -5.94 25.16
CA SER A 245 3.96 -5.99 26.60
C SER A 245 4.12 -4.63 27.26
N ARG A 246 3.00 -4.15 27.81
CA ARG A 246 2.83 -3.16 28.87
C ARG A 246 2.92 -1.66 28.49
N ASP A 247 1.92 -0.95 29.01
CA ASP A 247 1.76 0.49 29.19
C ASP A 247 1.42 1.39 28.00
N ASN A 248 0.11 1.44 27.73
CA ASN A 248 -0.60 2.58 27.18
C ASN A 248 -0.45 3.83 28.08
N ARG A 249 0.66 4.56 27.96
CA ARG A 249 0.80 5.87 28.61
C ARG A 249 1.49 6.89 27.69
N TRP A 250 0.76 7.31 26.66
CA TRP A 250 1.02 8.58 25.98
C TRP A 250 -0.25 9.42 26.03
N LEU A 251 -0.52 9.92 27.24
CA LEU A 251 -1.54 10.92 27.55
C LEU A 251 -0.96 12.31 27.29
N TRP A 252 -1.83 13.16 26.76
CA TRP A 252 -1.74 14.61 26.63
C TRP A 252 -1.03 15.33 27.80
N ARG A 253 -0.18 16.31 27.46
CA ARG A 253 -0.06 17.55 28.23
C ARG A 253 -0.16 18.74 27.28
N SER A 254 -1.30 19.39 27.34
CA SER A 254 -1.51 20.79 26.96
C SER A 254 -1.12 21.69 28.13
N GLN A 255 -0.48 22.83 27.82
CA GLN A 255 -0.48 24.15 28.51
C GLN A 255 0.68 24.95 27.91
N SER A 256 0.46 25.83 26.92
CA SER A 256 0.04 27.25 27.03
C SER A 256 1.09 28.19 27.63
N SER A 257 1.76 29.01 26.79
CA SER A 257 1.91 30.48 26.95
C SER A 257 2.88 31.12 25.93
N ARG A 258 2.29 31.84 24.95
CA ARG A 258 2.70 33.09 24.25
C ARG A 258 4.09 33.25 23.56
N PRO A 259 4.17 34.16 22.55
CA PRO A 259 5.19 34.11 21.49
C PRO A 259 6.38 35.03 21.77
N ALA A 260 7.54 34.67 21.22
CA ALA A 260 8.67 35.57 21.06
C ALA A 260 9.13 35.57 19.61
N VAL A 261 9.00 36.74 18.99
CA VAL A 261 9.62 37.11 17.73
C VAL A 261 11.14 37.18 17.95
N ALA A 262 11.91 36.49 17.11
CA ALA A 262 13.31 36.81 16.90
C ALA A 262 13.70 36.47 15.47
N SER A 263 13.82 37.53 14.67
CA SER A 263 14.52 37.59 13.40
C SER A 263 15.98 37.17 13.57
N VAL A 264 16.42 36.18 12.80
CA VAL A 264 17.80 36.12 12.27
C VAL A 264 17.74 35.50 10.88
N GLY A 265 18.08 36.31 9.89
CA GLY A 265 18.28 35.85 8.52
C GLY A 265 19.60 35.11 8.37
N CYS A 266 19.65 34.23 7.37
CA CYS A 266 20.88 34.03 6.63
C CYS A 266 20.53 33.68 5.19
N ALA A 267 20.86 34.60 4.30
CA ALA A 267 20.81 34.46 2.86
C ALA A 267 21.94 33.55 2.38
N CYS A 268 21.68 32.75 1.35
CA CYS A 268 22.74 32.29 0.46
C CYS A 268 22.18 32.30 -0.97
N GLN A 269 22.25 33.50 -1.59
CA GLN A 269 22.12 33.68 -3.02
C GLN A 269 23.46 33.32 -3.67
N PHE A 270 23.43 32.37 -4.60
CA PHE A 270 24.48 32.15 -5.58
C PHE A 270 24.60 33.38 -6.48
N ARG A 271 25.75 34.05 -6.49
CA ARG A 271 26.09 35.08 -7.48
C ARG A 271 27.28 34.58 -8.30
N LEU A 272 27.02 34.32 -9.58
CA LEU A 272 28.01 34.11 -10.63
C LEU A 272 28.52 35.47 -11.11
N GLY A 273 29.84 35.56 -11.31
CA GLY A 273 30.40 36.24 -12.48
C GLY A 273 30.77 37.72 -12.35
N GLN A 274 32.04 37.96 -12.69
CA GLN A 274 32.58 39.10 -13.45
C GLN A 274 33.34 40.21 -12.68
N SER A 275 34.67 40.12 -12.85
CA SER A 275 35.65 41.18 -13.18
C SER A 275 35.79 42.41 -12.28
N LEU A 276 36.93 42.43 -11.59
CA LEU A 276 37.77 43.59 -11.23
C LEU A 276 37.96 44.48 -12.47
N THR A 277 37.88 45.82 -12.45
CA THR A 277 38.72 46.84 -11.78
C THR A 277 38.07 48.21 -12.09
N PRO A 278 38.31 49.33 -11.35
CA PRO A 278 39.53 50.11 -11.61
C PRO A 278 40.13 50.95 -10.45
N LEU A 279 41.40 51.27 -10.66
CA LEU A 279 42.10 52.55 -10.40
C LEU A 279 42.36 53.02 -8.96
N PHE A 280 43.62 52.81 -8.56
CA PHE A 280 44.38 53.67 -7.66
C PHE A 280 44.50 55.10 -8.20
N ARG A 281 44.42 56.07 -7.28
CA ARG A 281 44.83 57.47 -7.44
C ARG A 281 45.82 57.78 -6.31
N ALA A 282 47.07 58.04 -6.65
CA ALA A 282 48.05 58.82 -5.88
C ALA A 282 49.30 59.03 -6.76
N GLY A 283 49.63 60.29 -7.04
CA GLY A 283 50.74 60.71 -7.90
C GLY A 283 50.27 61.58 -9.05
#